data_AF-A0A6L8F1C9-F1
#
_entry.id   AF-A0A6L8F1C9-F1
#
_cell.length_a   1.000
_cell.length_b   1.000
_cell.length_c   1.000
_cell.angle_alpha   90.00
_cell.angle_beta   90.00
_cell.angle_gamma   90.00
#
_symmetry.space_group_name_H-M   'P 1'
#
loop_
_entity.id
_entity.type
_entity.pdbx_description
1 polymer ?
#
loop_
_entity_poly.entity_id
_entity_poly.type
_entity_poly.pdbx_seq_one_letter_code
_entity_poly.pdbx_strand_id
1 'polypeptide(L)'
;MYRMFVAVSMCLVSAVLAFGEAESPLEKAEVLMADGKFYEALFALEPLLTTDEKSVNQEEALWLANALCKTWVHSDNFYKRWEREKQANNKPEFQYSNGFMRWDKVITLNQWGARIVYEHFNARAEYTYGFLERLVTLYPDSSWRPAAEYYLIEDGYNERKSVVKSLNAYYAYIKKYAKSGLTEVYMAYLYIAHVNDNLWQALKSPKGEFYDWFTSGDPETDKADAAKHKREALKYYAKFIVSVSEYDYHGGFSNQYRVVVKRFENLKQDKEWNNWFIILD
;
A
#
# COMPACT_ATOMS: atom_id res chain seq x y z
N MET A 1 56.98 -14.60 -45.00
CA MET A 1 56.40 -13.62 -44.05
C MET A 1 55.69 -14.40 -42.94
N TYR A 2 56.18 -14.26 -41.71
CA TYR A 2 55.56 -14.49 -40.38
C TYR A 2 54.70 -15.76 -40.14
N ARG A 3 55.28 -16.77 -39.45
CA ARG A 3 55.11 -17.18 -38.03
C ARG A 3 54.07 -18.31 -37.89
N MET A 4 54.47 -19.53 -37.49
CA MET A 4 54.56 -20.04 -36.08
C MET A 4 53.26 -19.78 -35.29
N PHE A 5 52.67 -20.66 -34.48
CA PHE A 5 52.84 -22.07 -34.08
C PHE A 5 51.71 -22.32 -33.03
N VAL A 6 51.57 -23.56 -32.56
CA VAL A 6 50.91 -23.97 -31.29
C VAL A 6 49.40 -24.22 -31.33
N ALA A 7 49.06 -25.51 -31.48
CA ALA A 7 47.91 -26.12 -30.84
C ALA A 7 48.17 -26.25 -29.33
N VAL A 8 47.23 -25.84 -28.47
CA VAL A 8 47.08 -26.37 -27.11
C VAL A 8 45.60 -26.49 -26.76
N SER A 9 45.27 -27.71 -26.37
CA SER A 9 44.06 -28.22 -25.74
C SER A 9 43.54 -27.35 -24.59
N MET A 10 42.22 -27.22 -24.44
CA MET A 10 41.59 -26.93 -23.16
C MET A 10 40.25 -27.67 -23.04
N CYS A 11 40.36 -29.00 -22.90
CA CYS A 11 39.47 -29.71 -22.00
C CYS A 11 40.07 -29.64 -20.59
N LEU A 12 39.23 -29.23 -19.63
CA LEU A 12 39.33 -29.34 -18.17
C LEU A 12 40.25 -28.38 -17.37
N VAL A 13 39.67 -28.01 -16.22
CA VAL A 13 40.18 -27.34 -15.01
C VAL A 13 40.21 -25.81 -15.13
N SER A 14 39.29 -25.05 -14.52
CA SER A 14 38.84 -25.05 -13.10
C SER A 14 37.33 -24.72 -13.04
N ALA A 15 36.40 -25.39 -12.34
CA ALA A 15 36.46 -26.09 -11.05
C ALA A 15 37.11 -25.27 -9.92
N VAL A 16 36.91 -23.95 -9.90
CA VAL A 16 36.97 -23.05 -8.73
C VAL A 16 36.16 -21.81 -9.16
N LEU A 17 34.84 -21.78 -9.01
CA LEU A 17 34.16 -21.38 -7.78
C LEU A 17 33.05 -22.39 -7.43
N ALA A 18 33.45 -23.55 -6.93
CA ALA A 18 32.67 -24.26 -5.92
C ALA A 18 32.81 -23.51 -4.58
N PHE A 19 32.37 -22.26 -4.60
CA PHE A 19 32.06 -21.32 -3.52
C PHE A 19 31.20 -20.25 -4.21
N GLY A 20 30.08 -20.67 -4.82
CA GLY A 20 28.99 -19.72 -4.92
C GLY A 20 28.63 -19.44 -3.48
N GLU A 21 28.92 -18.24 -2.97
CA GLU A 21 28.23 -17.76 -1.78
C GLU A 21 26.76 -18.13 -1.99
N ALA A 22 26.21 -18.90 -1.06
CA ALA A 22 24.81 -19.28 -1.16
C ALA A 22 24.04 -17.98 -1.38
N GLU A 23 23.40 -17.86 -2.54
CA GLU A 23 22.67 -16.64 -2.92
C GLU A 23 21.83 -16.23 -1.73
N SER A 24 22.06 -15.01 -1.22
CA SER A 24 21.41 -14.59 0.01
C SER A 24 19.90 -14.62 -0.19
N PRO A 25 19.10 -14.85 0.88
CA PRO A 25 17.64 -14.83 0.77
C PRO A 25 17.09 -13.59 0.05
N LEU A 26 17.74 -12.42 0.21
CA LEU A 26 17.39 -11.16 -0.45
C LEU A 26 17.71 -11.18 -1.95
N GLU A 27 18.94 -11.51 -2.35
CA GLU A 27 19.33 -11.59 -3.77
C GLU A 27 18.43 -12.56 -4.54
N LYS A 28 18.16 -13.73 -3.95
CA LYS A 28 17.25 -14.71 -4.53
C LYS A 28 15.83 -14.17 -4.71
N ALA A 29 15.34 -13.40 -3.73
CA ALA A 29 14.03 -12.77 -3.83
C ALA A 29 13.98 -11.74 -4.96
N GLU A 30 15.03 -10.92 -5.13
CA GLU A 30 15.14 -9.93 -6.19
C GLU A 30 15.16 -10.56 -7.58
N VAL A 31 15.92 -11.65 -7.77
CA VAL A 31 15.92 -12.41 -9.03
C VAL A 31 14.52 -12.95 -9.35
N LEU A 32 13.83 -13.51 -8.36
CA LEU A 32 12.46 -14.01 -8.52
C LEU A 32 11.46 -12.89 -8.82
N MET A 33 11.66 -11.69 -8.27
CA MET A 33 10.84 -10.51 -8.56
C MET A 33 11.01 -10.04 -10.00
N ALA A 34 12.23 -9.99 -10.51
CA ALA A 34 12.51 -9.67 -11.91
C ALA A 34 11.80 -10.63 -12.88
N ASP A 35 11.63 -11.89 -12.47
CA ASP A 35 10.90 -12.93 -13.20
C ASP A 35 9.37 -12.88 -13.01
N GLY A 36 8.84 -11.95 -12.19
CA GLY A 36 7.41 -11.86 -11.86
C GLY A 36 6.89 -12.95 -10.91
N LYS A 37 7.80 -13.68 -10.23
CA LYS A 37 7.49 -14.77 -9.30
C LYS A 37 7.37 -14.26 -7.85
N PHE A 38 6.37 -13.41 -7.60
CA PHE A 38 6.25 -12.68 -6.32
C PHE A 38 6.03 -13.58 -5.09
N TYR A 39 5.33 -14.71 -5.24
CA TYR A 39 5.11 -15.63 -4.12
C TYR A 39 6.38 -16.43 -3.81
N GLU A 40 7.10 -16.86 -4.83
CA GLU A 40 8.39 -17.54 -4.69
C GLU A 40 9.43 -16.58 -4.09
N ALA A 41 9.39 -15.29 -4.44
CA ALA A 41 10.21 -14.27 -3.80
C ALA A 41 9.91 -14.14 -2.30
N LEU A 42 8.63 -14.16 -1.88
CA LEU A 42 8.26 -14.22 -0.47
C LEU A 42 8.82 -15.48 0.23
N PHE A 43 8.81 -16.62 -0.46
CA PHE A 43 9.39 -17.87 0.06
C PHE A 43 10.91 -17.82 0.20
N ALA A 44 11.60 -17.17 -0.74
CA ALA A 44 13.04 -16.98 -0.63
C ALA A 44 13.42 -16.20 0.64
N LEU A 45 12.56 -15.28 1.09
CA LEU A 45 12.76 -14.48 2.30
C LEU A 45 12.43 -15.22 3.61
N GLU A 46 11.82 -16.41 3.57
CA GLU A 46 11.39 -17.14 4.79
C GLU A 46 12.45 -17.17 5.90
N PRO A 47 13.74 -17.51 5.65
CA PRO A 47 14.72 -17.60 6.72
C PRO A 47 14.93 -16.28 7.49
N LEU A 48 14.81 -15.15 6.78
CA LEU A 48 14.92 -13.82 7.37
C LEU A 48 13.61 -13.38 8.04
N LEU A 49 12.47 -13.80 7.49
CA LEU A 49 11.15 -13.48 8.04
C LEU A 49 10.82 -14.29 9.29
N THR A 50 11.40 -15.47 9.48
CA THR A 50 11.05 -16.38 10.59
C THR A 50 12.06 -16.39 11.73
N THR A 51 13.25 -15.83 11.52
CA THR A 51 14.27 -15.72 12.57
C THR A 51 13.93 -14.64 13.61
N ASP A 52 14.38 -14.85 14.86
CA ASP A 52 14.34 -13.84 15.93
C ASP A 52 15.61 -12.96 15.96
N GLU A 53 16.63 -13.31 15.17
CA GLU A 53 17.90 -12.59 15.12
C GLU A 53 17.79 -11.30 14.30
N LYS A 54 18.05 -10.17 14.98
CA LYS A 54 18.03 -8.86 14.33
C LYS A 54 19.25 -8.66 13.44
N SER A 55 19.01 -8.25 12.20
CA SER A 55 20.07 -7.92 11.24
C SER A 55 19.55 -6.91 10.22
N VAL A 56 20.46 -6.20 9.55
CA VAL A 56 20.11 -5.31 8.43
C VAL A 56 19.33 -6.08 7.36
N ASN A 57 19.74 -7.32 7.06
CA ASN A 57 19.07 -8.17 6.08
C ASN A 57 17.65 -8.55 6.51
N GLN A 58 17.41 -8.80 7.80
CA GLN A 58 16.06 -9.05 8.28
C GLN A 58 15.19 -7.79 8.20
N GLU A 59 15.73 -6.63 8.56
CA GLU A 59 15.02 -5.35 8.41
C GLU A 59 14.55 -5.18 6.96
N GLU A 60 15.46 -5.40 6.01
CA GLU A 60 15.20 -5.28 4.57
C GLU A 60 14.20 -6.32 4.06
N ALA A 61 14.31 -7.55 4.54
CA ALA A 61 13.35 -8.61 4.21
C ALA A 61 11.94 -8.26 4.67
N LEU A 62 11.77 -7.66 5.86
CA LEU A 62 10.45 -7.23 6.35
C LEU A 62 9.83 -6.14 5.48
N TRP A 63 10.64 -5.16 5.05
CA TRP A 63 10.18 -4.11 4.13
C TRP A 63 9.81 -4.66 2.76
N LEU A 64 10.66 -5.54 2.21
CA LEU A 64 10.44 -6.18 0.91
C LEU A 64 9.20 -7.10 0.93
N ALA A 65 9.04 -7.89 1.99
CA ALA A 65 7.88 -8.77 2.16
C ALA A 65 6.57 -7.99 2.24
N ASN A 66 6.57 -6.79 2.85
CA ASN A 66 5.42 -5.89 2.80
C ASN A 66 5.06 -5.50 1.36
N ALA A 67 6.03 -5.04 0.57
CA ALA A 67 5.80 -4.65 -0.82
C ALA A 67 5.29 -5.83 -1.67
N LEU A 68 5.86 -7.01 -1.47
CA LEU A 68 5.48 -8.26 -2.14
C LEU A 68 4.07 -8.72 -1.77
N CYS A 69 3.72 -8.73 -0.48
CA CYS A 69 2.36 -9.09 -0.02
C CYS A 69 1.31 -8.14 -0.58
N LYS A 70 1.56 -6.82 -0.53
CA LYS A 70 0.66 -5.81 -1.11
C LYS A 70 0.44 -6.08 -2.60
N THR A 71 1.52 -6.34 -3.35
CA THR A 71 1.46 -6.63 -4.79
C THR A 71 0.72 -7.93 -5.10
N TRP A 72 1.03 -8.99 -4.35
CA TRP A 72 0.41 -10.31 -4.56
C TRP A 72 -1.10 -10.28 -4.29
N VAL A 73 -1.52 -9.63 -3.19
CA VAL A 73 -2.93 -9.51 -2.81
C VAL A 73 -3.75 -8.67 -3.80
N HIS A 74 -3.16 -7.59 -4.35
CA HIS A 74 -3.86 -6.66 -5.25
C HIS A 74 -3.63 -6.94 -6.75
N SER A 75 -3.03 -8.07 -7.11
CA SER A 75 -2.77 -8.37 -8.51
C SER A 75 -4.07 -8.60 -9.28
N ASP A 76 -4.52 -7.56 -9.99
CA ASP A 76 -5.69 -7.44 -10.88
C ASP A 76 -5.86 -8.60 -11.90
N ASN A 77 -4.77 -9.35 -12.14
CA ASN A 77 -4.73 -10.59 -12.90
C ASN A 77 -5.56 -11.72 -12.28
N PHE A 78 -5.87 -11.64 -10.98
CA PHE A 78 -6.69 -12.62 -10.26
C PHE A 78 -8.17 -12.53 -10.68
N TYR A 79 -8.79 -11.35 -10.58
CA TYR A 79 -10.22 -11.16 -10.88
C TYR A 79 -10.55 -11.38 -12.36
N LYS A 80 -9.75 -10.80 -13.26
CA LYS A 80 -9.91 -10.93 -14.73
C LYS A 80 -9.70 -12.36 -15.25
N ARG A 81 -9.10 -13.25 -14.45
CA ARG A 81 -8.91 -14.66 -14.78
C ARG A 81 -10.03 -15.52 -14.19
N TRP A 82 -10.46 -15.24 -12.96
CA TRP A 82 -11.65 -15.86 -12.35
C TRP A 82 -12.91 -15.64 -13.20
N GLU A 83 -13.14 -14.44 -13.74
CA GLU A 83 -14.27 -14.20 -14.64
C GLU A 83 -14.19 -15.02 -15.93
N ARG A 84 -12.98 -15.14 -16.51
CA ARG A 84 -12.74 -15.99 -17.69
C ARG A 84 -12.97 -17.47 -17.40
N GLU A 85 -12.60 -17.95 -16.22
CA GLU A 85 -12.76 -19.34 -15.81
C GLU A 85 -14.23 -19.66 -15.43
N LYS A 86 -14.95 -18.74 -14.79
CA LYS A 86 -16.40 -18.85 -14.48
C LYS A 86 -17.27 -18.90 -15.74
N GLN A 87 -16.87 -18.20 -16.80
CA GLN A 87 -17.55 -18.23 -18.10
C GLN A 87 -17.20 -19.48 -18.92
N ALA A 88 -16.12 -20.20 -18.60
CA ALA A 88 -15.60 -21.34 -19.36
C ALA A 88 -15.98 -22.71 -18.75
N ASN A 89 -16.99 -22.77 -17.87
CA ASN A 89 -17.45 -23.99 -17.19
C ASN A 89 -17.50 -25.20 -18.15
N ASN A 90 -16.66 -26.20 -17.87
CA ASN A 90 -16.49 -27.51 -18.54
C ASN A 90 -15.27 -27.72 -19.46
N LYS A 91 -14.25 -26.87 -19.42
CA LYS A 91 -12.99 -27.15 -20.15
C LYS A 91 -11.88 -27.74 -19.25
N PRO A 92 -11.38 -28.96 -19.53
CA PRO A 92 -10.35 -29.64 -18.72
C PRO A 92 -9.02 -28.88 -18.63
N GLU A 93 -8.67 -28.11 -19.65
CA GLU A 93 -7.44 -27.29 -19.69
C GLU A 93 -7.37 -26.18 -18.62
N PHE A 94 -8.49 -25.86 -17.96
CA PHE A 94 -8.56 -24.86 -16.88
C PHE A 94 -8.70 -25.48 -15.48
N GLN A 95 -8.80 -26.81 -15.34
CA GLN A 95 -8.90 -27.48 -14.02
C GLN A 95 -7.58 -27.49 -13.23
N TYR A 96 -6.45 -27.17 -13.87
CA TYR A 96 -5.12 -27.24 -13.28
C TYR A 96 -4.34 -25.91 -13.38
N SER A 97 -5.02 -24.77 -13.28
CA SER A 97 -4.35 -23.48 -13.29
C SER A 97 -3.58 -23.25 -11.97
N ASN A 98 -2.25 -23.27 -12.05
CA ASN A 98 -1.29 -23.08 -10.94
C ASN A 98 -1.27 -21.64 -10.34
N GLY A 99 -2.36 -20.88 -10.44
CA GLY A 99 -2.38 -19.43 -10.25
C GLY A 99 -3.34 -18.88 -9.21
N PHE A 100 -3.94 -19.71 -8.34
CA PHE A 100 -4.77 -19.21 -7.25
C PHE A 100 -3.93 -18.55 -6.14
N MET A 101 -4.47 -17.52 -5.49
CA MET A 101 -4.14 -17.23 -4.09
C MET A 101 -4.69 -18.39 -3.26
N ARG A 102 -3.94 -19.49 -3.20
CA ARG A 102 -4.43 -20.70 -2.53
C ARG A 102 -4.45 -20.46 -1.02
N TRP A 103 -5.49 -20.93 -0.35
CA TRP A 103 -5.67 -20.70 1.09
C TRP A 103 -4.51 -21.26 1.92
N ASP A 104 -3.90 -22.37 1.50
CA ASP A 104 -2.69 -22.91 2.11
C ASP A 104 -1.51 -21.93 2.05
N LYS A 105 -1.36 -21.18 0.94
CA LYS A 105 -0.34 -20.13 0.83
C LYS A 105 -0.60 -18.98 1.79
N VAL A 106 -1.87 -18.57 1.95
CA VAL A 106 -2.28 -17.53 2.92
C VAL A 106 -2.00 -17.98 4.35
N ILE A 107 -2.33 -19.24 4.68
CA ILE A 107 -2.01 -19.84 5.99
C ILE A 107 -0.51 -19.77 6.25
N THR A 108 0.33 -20.18 5.29
CA THR A 108 1.79 -20.13 5.44
C THR A 108 2.30 -18.71 5.66
N LEU A 109 1.86 -17.74 4.84
CA LEU A 109 2.26 -16.35 5.00
C LEU A 109 1.79 -15.78 6.36
N ASN A 110 0.62 -16.17 6.84
CA ASN A 110 0.13 -15.77 8.16
C ASN A 110 0.92 -16.39 9.30
N GLN A 111 1.42 -17.63 9.16
CA GLN A 111 2.36 -18.22 10.11
C GLN A 111 3.68 -17.43 10.18
N TRP A 112 4.10 -16.81 9.08
CA TRP A 112 5.26 -15.90 9.06
C TRP A 112 4.94 -14.48 9.52
N GLY A 113 3.68 -14.17 9.83
CA GLY A 113 3.26 -12.85 10.33
C GLY A 113 2.77 -11.87 9.27
N ALA A 114 2.37 -12.31 8.08
CA ALA A 114 1.83 -11.42 7.05
C ALA A 114 0.49 -10.75 7.45
N ARG A 115 -0.34 -11.40 8.28
CA ARG A 115 -1.69 -10.93 8.67
C ARG A 115 -2.59 -10.60 7.46
N ILE A 116 -2.80 -11.57 6.59
CA ILE A 116 -3.78 -11.53 5.52
C ILE A 116 -5.13 -12.00 6.07
N VAL A 117 -6.16 -11.18 5.96
CA VAL A 117 -7.53 -11.48 6.39
C VAL A 117 -8.43 -11.65 5.17
N TYR A 118 -9.57 -12.33 5.35
CA TYR A 118 -10.58 -12.46 4.31
C TYR A 118 -11.71 -11.47 4.57
N GLU A 119 -11.91 -10.54 3.63
CA GLU A 119 -12.98 -9.56 3.71
C GLU A 119 -14.24 -10.15 3.08
N HIS A 120 -15.24 -10.41 3.92
CA HIS A 120 -16.46 -11.11 3.52
C HIS A 120 -17.37 -10.30 2.58
N PHE A 121 -17.31 -8.96 2.62
CA PHE A 121 -18.21 -8.11 1.84
C PHE A 121 -17.88 -8.12 0.35
N ASN A 122 -16.58 -8.11 0.01
CA ASN A 122 -16.10 -8.09 -1.37
C ASN A 122 -15.49 -9.43 -1.82
N ALA A 123 -15.56 -10.47 -0.97
CA ALA A 123 -15.00 -11.79 -1.22
C ALA A 123 -13.52 -11.76 -1.66
N ARG A 124 -12.74 -10.87 -1.03
CA ARG A 124 -11.33 -10.64 -1.37
C ARG A 124 -10.44 -10.81 -0.14
N ALA A 125 -9.18 -11.16 -0.38
CA ALA A 125 -8.17 -11.12 0.66
C ALA A 125 -7.69 -9.69 0.86
N GLU A 126 -7.43 -9.31 2.10
CA GLU A 126 -6.89 -8.02 2.49
C GLU A 126 -5.58 -8.24 3.26
N TYR A 127 -4.55 -7.49 2.89
CA TYR A 127 -3.26 -7.51 3.59
C TYR A 127 -3.24 -6.44 4.69
N THR A 128 -3.23 -6.86 5.96
CA THR A 128 -3.25 -5.94 7.11
C THR A 128 -1.86 -5.59 7.64
N TYR A 129 -0.86 -5.58 6.75
CA TYR A 129 0.47 -5.03 7.00
C TYR A 129 1.27 -5.67 8.16
N GLY A 130 1.08 -6.97 8.44
CA GLY A 130 1.72 -7.62 9.60
C GLY A 130 3.26 -7.61 9.59
N PHE A 131 3.89 -7.61 8.41
CA PHE A 131 5.36 -7.45 8.32
C PHE A 131 5.84 -6.04 8.69
N LEU A 132 5.03 -5.00 8.42
CA LEU A 132 5.35 -3.64 8.86
C LEU A 132 5.21 -3.49 10.38
N GLU A 133 4.23 -4.13 11.00
CA GLU A 133 4.10 -4.14 12.46
C GLU A 133 5.35 -4.74 13.12
N ARG A 134 5.84 -5.86 12.56
CA ARG A 134 7.09 -6.49 13.01
C ARG A 134 8.29 -5.58 12.79
N LEU A 135 8.39 -4.90 11.65
CA LEU A 135 9.44 -3.93 11.36
C LEU A 135 9.47 -2.81 12.41
N VAL A 136 8.34 -2.15 12.67
CA VAL A 136 8.25 -1.04 13.65
C VAL A 136 8.56 -1.51 15.07
N THR A 137 8.20 -2.75 15.41
CA THR A 137 8.44 -3.32 16.74
C THR A 137 9.90 -3.71 16.95
N LEU A 138 10.52 -4.38 15.96
CA LEU A 138 11.87 -4.90 16.08
C LEU A 138 12.94 -3.84 15.80
N TYR A 139 12.66 -2.89 14.90
CA TYR A 139 13.60 -1.89 14.40
C TYR A 139 13.08 -0.47 14.64
N PRO A 140 13.09 -0.01 15.90
CA PRO A 140 12.53 1.30 16.25
C PRO A 140 13.27 2.48 15.63
N ASP A 141 14.52 2.30 15.21
CA ASP A 141 15.35 3.34 14.58
C ASP A 141 15.49 3.13 13.06
N SER A 142 14.69 2.23 12.47
CA SER A 142 14.69 1.95 11.04
C SER A 142 14.43 3.21 10.21
N SER A 143 15.15 3.33 9.09
CA SER A 143 14.87 4.38 8.09
C SER A 143 13.49 4.21 7.43
N TRP A 144 12.92 3.00 7.44
CA TRP A 144 11.58 2.71 6.91
C TRP A 144 10.47 2.96 7.92
N ARG A 145 10.78 3.15 9.20
CA ARG A 145 9.79 3.34 10.27
C ARG A 145 8.78 4.44 9.96
N PRO A 146 9.15 5.64 9.46
CA PRO A 146 8.17 6.67 9.13
C PRO A 146 7.17 6.23 8.06
N ALA A 147 7.60 5.47 7.04
CA ALA A 147 6.69 4.95 6.03
C ALA A 147 5.83 3.81 6.60
N ALA A 148 6.43 2.92 7.39
CA ALA A 148 5.71 1.82 8.04
C ALA A 148 4.61 2.33 8.99
N GLU A 149 4.91 3.33 9.82
CA GLU A 149 3.93 3.95 10.72
C GLU A 149 2.79 4.63 9.97
N TYR A 150 3.00 5.10 8.73
CA TYR A 150 1.93 5.64 7.89
C TYR A 150 1.00 4.53 7.41
N TYR A 151 1.54 3.46 6.81
CA TYR A 151 0.74 2.36 6.26
C TYR A 151 0.01 1.53 7.33
N LEU A 152 0.46 1.59 8.59
CA LEU A 152 -0.20 0.97 9.73
C LEU A 152 -1.36 1.80 10.31
N ILE A 153 -1.60 3.02 9.83
CA ILE A 153 -2.78 3.78 10.24
C ILE A 153 -4.01 3.11 9.63
N GLU A 154 -4.85 2.53 10.48
CA GLU A 154 -6.14 1.98 10.05
C GLU A 154 -7.01 3.08 9.44
N ASP A 155 -7.51 2.82 8.24
CA ASP A 155 -8.52 3.66 7.63
C ASP A 155 -9.83 3.53 8.43
N GLY A 156 -10.51 4.66 8.58
CA GLY A 156 -11.74 4.69 9.38
C GLY A 156 -12.90 4.16 8.55
N TYR A 157 -13.49 3.03 8.92
CA TYR A 157 -14.76 2.54 8.34
C TYR A 157 -15.90 3.56 8.48
N ASN A 158 -17.02 3.35 7.76
CA ASN A 158 -18.23 4.20 7.61
C ASN A 158 -19.00 4.55 8.92
N GLU A 159 -18.30 4.63 10.05
CA GLU A 159 -18.77 5.02 11.36
C GLU A 159 -17.97 6.24 11.86
N ARG A 160 -18.66 7.27 12.35
CA ARG A 160 -18.03 8.51 12.84
C ARG A 160 -16.88 8.25 13.82
N LYS A 161 -17.03 7.30 14.74
CA LYS A 161 -15.99 6.95 15.73
C LYS A 161 -14.72 6.41 15.07
N SER A 162 -14.86 5.56 14.05
CA SER A 162 -13.75 4.98 13.30
C SER A 162 -13.00 6.04 12.49
N VAL A 163 -13.75 6.89 11.79
CA VAL A 163 -13.20 8.05 11.05
C VAL A 163 -12.42 8.99 11.96
N VAL A 164 -12.95 9.31 13.16
CA VAL A 164 -12.26 10.18 14.13
C VAL A 164 -10.98 9.53 14.67
N LYS A 165 -10.98 8.22 14.92
CA LYS A 165 -9.77 7.47 15.35
C LYS A 165 -8.68 7.57 14.28
N SER A 166 -9.03 7.30 13.02
CA SER A 166 -8.13 7.38 11.87
C SER A 166 -7.57 8.80 11.68
N LEU A 167 -8.43 9.83 11.68
CA LEU A 167 -8.00 11.24 11.59
C LEU A 167 -7.01 11.62 12.70
N ASN A 168 -7.26 11.22 13.95
CA ASN A 168 -6.36 11.50 15.06
C ASN A 168 -4.98 10.83 14.87
N ALA A 169 -4.95 9.62 14.31
CA ALA A 169 -3.69 8.95 13.97
C ALA A 169 -2.91 9.71 12.89
N TYR A 170 -3.57 10.16 11.82
CA TYR A 170 -2.93 10.99 10.79
C TYR A 170 -2.45 12.35 11.33
N TYR A 171 -3.21 13.00 12.22
CA TYR A 171 -2.76 14.23 12.89
C TYR A 171 -1.51 13.99 13.75
N ALA A 172 -1.47 12.89 14.51
CA ALA A 172 -0.30 12.51 15.31
C ALA A 172 0.92 12.21 14.43
N TYR A 173 0.71 11.48 13.33
CA TYR A 173 1.73 11.18 12.33
C TYR A 173 2.36 12.45 11.76
N ILE A 174 1.53 13.38 11.27
CA ILE A 174 2.00 14.67 10.75
C ILE A 174 2.73 15.45 11.83
N LYS A 175 2.23 15.50 13.06
CA LYS A 175 2.90 16.22 14.15
C LYS A 175 4.32 15.68 14.39
N LYS A 176 4.49 14.36 14.26
CA LYS A 176 5.79 13.68 14.43
C LYS A 176 6.72 13.93 13.24
N TYR A 177 6.22 13.92 12.00
CA TYR A 177 7.04 13.90 10.79
C TYR A 177 6.95 15.16 9.89
N ALA A 178 6.21 16.21 10.24
CA ALA A 178 5.92 17.34 9.35
C ALA A 178 7.14 18.02 8.67
N LYS A 179 8.33 17.93 9.27
CA LYS A 179 9.57 18.54 8.77
C LYS A 179 10.49 17.58 8.02
N SER A 180 10.09 16.32 7.83
CA SER A 180 10.94 15.30 7.22
C SER A 180 10.99 15.37 5.70
N GLY A 181 10.00 16.01 5.06
CA GLY A 181 9.87 16.04 3.60
C GLY A 181 9.48 14.70 2.96
N LEU A 182 9.02 13.73 3.77
CA LEU A 182 8.61 12.40 3.31
C LEU A 182 7.30 12.46 2.51
N THR A 183 7.21 11.62 1.48
CA THR A 183 6.01 11.48 0.64
C THR A 183 4.77 11.14 1.46
N GLU A 184 4.89 10.29 2.47
CA GLU A 184 3.80 9.85 3.34
C GLU A 184 3.19 11.01 4.15
N VAL A 185 3.96 12.07 4.45
CA VAL A 185 3.41 13.28 5.09
C VAL A 185 2.45 13.98 4.14
N TYR A 186 2.78 14.03 2.85
CA TYR A 186 1.91 14.63 1.83
C TYR A 186 0.68 13.76 1.58
N MET A 187 0.85 12.44 1.57
CA MET A 187 -0.28 11.50 1.49
C MET A 187 -1.22 11.65 2.71
N ALA A 188 -0.68 11.83 3.92
CA ALA A 188 -1.47 12.10 5.12
C ALA A 188 -2.24 13.43 5.03
N TYR A 189 -1.64 14.49 4.45
CA TYR A 189 -2.37 15.72 4.17
C TYR A 189 -3.53 15.47 3.22
N LEU A 190 -3.30 14.73 2.15
CA LEU A 190 -4.32 14.44 1.16
C LEU A 190 -5.47 13.60 1.76
N TYR A 191 -5.14 12.59 2.55
CA TYR A 191 -6.14 11.76 3.23
C TYR A 191 -7.03 12.59 4.16
N ILE A 192 -6.44 13.41 5.04
CA ILE A 192 -7.20 14.30 5.93
C ILE A 192 -8.09 15.25 5.12
N ALA A 193 -7.58 15.79 4.01
CA ALA A 193 -8.36 16.68 3.15
C ALA A 193 -9.58 15.96 2.57
N HIS A 194 -9.41 14.76 2.02
CA HIS A 194 -10.48 13.95 1.46
C HIS A 194 -11.55 13.60 2.50
N VAL A 195 -11.16 13.10 3.67
CA VAL A 195 -12.12 12.75 4.73
C VAL A 195 -12.94 13.97 5.15
N ASN A 196 -12.32 15.13 5.33
CA ASN A 196 -13.05 16.35 5.70
C ASN A 196 -13.92 16.89 4.56
N ASP A 197 -13.49 16.78 3.32
CA ASP A 197 -14.29 17.14 2.14
C ASP A 197 -15.56 16.28 2.07
N ASN A 198 -15.41 14.97 2.26
CA ASN A 198 -16.53 14.03 2.31
C ASN A 198 -17.50 14.31 3.46
N LEU A 199 -16.99 14.58 4.67
CA LEU A 199 -17.83 14.93 5.82
C LEU A 199 -18.60 16.23 5.57
N TRP A 200 -17.98 17.22 4.93
CA TRP A 200 -18.69 18.44 4.51
C TRP A 200 -19.82 18.13 3.52
N GLN A 201 -19.58 17.27 2.53
CA GLN A 201 -20.61 16.87 1.57
C GLN A 201 -21.75 16.09 2.22
N ALA A 202 -21.42 15.12 3.09
CA ALA A 202 -22.38 14.33 3.84
C ALA A 202 -23.34 15.20 4.66
N LEU A 203 -22.80 16.23 5.32
CA LEU A 203 -23.59 17.16 6.14
C LEU A 203 -24.37 18.21 5.33
N LYS A 204 -24.00 18.44 4.06
CA LYS A 204 -24.68 19.39 3.17
C LYS A 204 -25.78 18.73 2.31
N SER A 205 -25.66 17.43 2.05
CA SER A 205 -26.59 16.69 1.19
C SER A 205 -28.00 16.63 1.80
N PRO A 206 -29.07 16.81 1.00
CA PRO A 206 -30.43 16.60 1.49
C PRO A 206 -30.57 15.15 1.97
N LYS A 207 -31.04 14.99 3.22
CA LYS A 207 -31.15 13.72 3.96
C LYS A 207 -31.52 12.54 3.06
N GLY A 208 -30.61 11.59 2.93
CA GLY A 208 -30.80 10.28 2.32
C GLY A 208 -30.12 9.24 3.20
N GLU A 209 -30.64 8.01 3.20
CA GLU A 209 -30.36 6.93 4.18
C GLU A 209 -28.86 6.62 4.41
N PHE A 210 -27.97 7.01 3.50
CA PHE A 210 -26.52 6.79 3.60
C PHE A 210 -25.78 7.77 4.53
N TYR A 211 -26.38 8.92 4.87
CA TYR A 211 -25.70 10.02 5.58
C TYR A 211 -26.15 10.21 7.03
N ASP A 212 -27.16 9.47 7.47
CA ASP A 212 -27.75 9.59 8.81
C ASP A 212 -26.75 9.25 9.93
N TRP A 213 -25.67 8.51 9.63
CA TRP A 213 -24.62 8.14 10.60
C TRP A 213 -23.62 9.27 10.91
N PHE A 214 -23.63 10.35 10.13
CA PHE A 214 -22.69 11.48 10.28
C PHE A 214 -23.34 12.78 10.78
N THR A 215 -24.67 12.87 10.70
CA THR A 215 -25.46 14.00 11.24
C THR A 215 -25.69 13.86 12.75
N SER A 216 -25.82 15.00 13.42
CA SER A 216 -26.27 15.10 14.81
C SER A 216 -27.81 15.08 14.94
N GLY A 217 -28.53 15.21 13.83
CA GLY A 217 -29.97 15.40 13.77
C GLY A 217 -30.42 16.87 13.93
N ASP A 218 -29.54 17.77 14.42
CA ASP A 218 -29.79 19.20 14.57
C ASP A 218 -29.23 20.00 13.37
N PRO A 219 -30.07 20.67 12.56
CA PRO A 219 -29.63 21.36 11.35
C PRO A 219 -28.59 22.47 11.58
N GLU A 220 -28.67 23.22 12.68
CA GLU A 220 -27.72 24.30 12.95
C GLU A 220 -26.37 23.76 13.41
N THR A 221 -26.36 22.71 14.24
CA THR A 221 -25.14 21.98 14.60
C THR A 221 -24.48 21.36 13.37
N ASP A 222 -25.25 20.69 12.51
CA ASP A 222 -24.72 20.06 11.29
C ASP A 222 -24.14 21.09 10.32
N LYS A 223 -24.77 22.26 10.19
CA LYS A 223 -24.26 23.37 9.37
C LYS A 223 -22.94 23.92 9.91
N ALA A 224 -22.81 24.05 11.22
CA ALA A 224 -21.56 24.48 11.86
C ALA A 224 -20.45 23.43 11.68
N ASP A 225 -20.77 22.14 11.84
CA ASP A 225 -19.84 21.02 11.63
C ASP A 225 -19.40 20.95 10.15
N ALA A 226 -20.32 21.12 9.20
CA ALA A 226 -20.01 21.17 7.78
C ALA A 226 -19.01 22.30 7.47
N ALA A 227 -19.24 23.50 7.99
CA ALA A 227 -18.34 24.64 7.79
C ALA A 227 -16.94 24.39 8.36
N LYS A 228 -16.85 23.68 9.49
CA LYS A 228 -15.56 23.27 10.10
C LYS A 228 -14.83 22.26 9.21
N HIS A 229 -15.52 21.23 8.73
CA HIS A 229 -14.95 20.22 7.84
C HIS A 229 -14.47 20.82 6.51
N LYS A 230 -15.25 21.71 5.90
CA LYS A 230 -14.82 22.46 4.70
C LYS A 230 -13.51 23.21 4.95
N ARG A 231 -13.38 23.89 6.09
CA ARG A 231 -12.17 24.65 6.45
C ARG A 231 -10.95 23.75 6.60
N GLU A 232 -11.09 22.62 7.29
CA GLU A 232 -9.97 21.67 7.45
C GLU A 232 -9.60 21.02 6.11
N ALA A 233 -10.57 20.66 5.27
CA ALA A 233 -10.31 20.15 3.93
C ALA A 233 -9.48 21.14 3.09
N LEU A 234 -9.90 22.41 3.02
CA LEU A 234 -9.17 23.46 2.29
C LEU A 234 -7.75 23.66 2.85
N LYS A 235 -7.59 23.68 4.17
CA LYS A 235 -6.28 23.81 4.83
C LYS A 235 -5.33 22.68 4.44
N TYR A 236 -5.80 21.44 4.42
CA TYR A 236 -4.95 20.28 4.12
C TYR A 236 -4.72 20.08 2.61
N TYR A 237 -5.68 20.40 1.75
CA TYR A 237 -5.43 20.51 0.32
C TYR A 237 -4.35 21.55 0.01
N ALA A 238 -4.41 22.74 0.63
CA ALA A 238 -3.39 23.77 0.45
C ALA A 238 -1.99 23.28 0.87
N LYS A 239 -1.89 22.57 2.01
CA LYS A 239 -0.62 21.97 2.46
C LYS A 239 -0.08 20.95 1.46
N PHE A 240 -0.93 20.06 0.95
CA PHE A 240 -0.54 19.10 -0.08
C PHE A 240 -0.05 19.81 -1.34
N ILE A 241 -0.82 20.79 -1.85
CA ILE A 241 -0.49 21.53 -3.08
C ILE A 241 0.87 22.23 -2.96
N VAL A 242 1.11 22.96 -1.86
CA VAL A 242 2.39 23.63 -1.62
C VAL A 242 3.53 22.60 -1.58
N SER A 243 3.37 21.55 -0.78
CA SER A 243 4.43 20.56 -0.57
C SER A 243 4.78 19.78 -1.86
N VAL A 244 3.79 19.47 -2.70
CA VAL A 244 4.02 18.80 -3.98
C VAL A 244 4.57 19.77 -5.02
N SER A 245 4.14 21.04 -5.03
CA SER A 245 4.68 22.04 -5.97
C SER A 245 6.17 22.32 -5.76
N GLU A 246 6.67 22.12 -4.54
CA GLU A 246 8.10 22.19 -4.21
C GLU A 246 8.87 20.91 -4.64
N TYR A 247 8.16 19.79 -4.87
CA TYR A 247 8.72 18.46 -5.13
C TYR A 247 8.58 18.00 -6.60
N ASP A 248 7.61 18.53 -7.36
CA ASP A 248 7.17 18.05 -8.69
C ASP A 248 8.11 18.44 -9.85
N TYR A 249 9.42 18.46 -9.62
CA TYR A 249 10.43 18.48 -10.71
C TYR A 249 10.60 17.07 -11.34
N HIS A 250 9.94 16.03 -10.83
CA HIS A 250 10.17 14.63 -11.22
C HIS A 250 8.93 13.76 -11.56
N GLY A 251 7.73 14.34 -11.73
CA GLY A 251 6.67 13.77 -12.58
C GLY A 251 5.78 12.63 -12.02
N GLY A 252 5.96 12.20 -10.77
CA GLY A 252 5.20 11.08 -10.19
C GLY A 252 3.73 11.37 -9.80
N PHE A 253 3.38 12.63 -9.51
CA PHE A 253 2.04 13.03 -9.02
C PHE A 253 1.22 13.83 -10.03
N SER A 254 1.70 14.05 -11.25
CA SER A 254 1.18 15.07 -12.17
C SER A 254 -0.33 15.02 -12.42
N ASN A 255 -0.92 13.83 -12.57
CA ASN A 255 -2.37 13.67 -12.74
C ASN A 255 -3.15 13.87 -11.43
N GLN A 256 -2.69 13.27 -10.33
CA GLN A 256 -3.34 13.40 -9.02
C GLN A 256 -3.28 14.84 -8.51
N TYR A 257 -2.15 15.53 -8.70
CA TYR A 257 -1.97 16.93 -8.36
C TYR A 257 -2.98 17.83 -9.08
N ARG A 258 -3.15 17.67 -10.40
CA ARG A 258 -4.14 18.46 -11.17
C ARG A 258 -5.57 18.24 -10.68
N VAL A 259 -5.91 17.00 -10.35
CA VAL A 259 -7.22 16.62 -9.81
C VAL A 259 -7.44 17.30 -8.45
N VAL A 260 -6.42 17.28 -7.57
CA VAL A 260 -6.46 17.91 -6.25
C VAL A 260 -6.56 19.44 -6.35
N VAL A 261 -5.78 20.10 -7.20
CA VAL A 261 -5.87 21.55 -7.43
C VAL A 261 -7.26 21.94 -7.92
N LYS A 262 -7.80 21.20 -8.89
CA LYS A 262 -9.17 21.42 -9.39
C LYS A 262 -10.20 21.25 -8.27
N ARG A 263 -10.04 20.24 -7.40
CA ARG A 263 -10.94 20.05 -6.27
C ARG A 263 -10.85 21.19 -5.27
N PHE A 264 -9.65 21.59 -4.89
CA PHE A 264 -9.43 22.70 -3.99
C PHE A 264 -10.17 23.96 -4.46
N GLU A 265 -10.08 24.29 -5.75
CA GLU A 265 -10.82 25.42 -6.34
C GLU A 265 -12.33 25.21 -6.39
N ASN A 266 -12.80 23.99 -6.71
CA ASN A 266 -14.22 23.66 -6.67
C ASN A 266 -14.81 23.78 -5.25
N LEU A 267 -14.08 23.31 -4.24
CA LEU A 267 -14.51 23.34 -2.84
C LEU A 267 -14.59 24.78 -2.32
N LYS A 268 -13.67 25.67 -2.71
CA LYS A 268 -13.79 27.12 -2.42
C LYS A 268 -15.10 27.70 -2.95
N GLN A 269 -15.57 27.22 -4.10
CA GLN A 269 -16.80 27.65 -4.77
C GLN A 269 -18.05 26.85 -4.36
N ASP A 270 -17.98 26.05 -3.29
CA ASP A 270 -19.10 25.21 -2.79
C ASP A 270 -19.66 24.20 -3.82
N LYS A 271 -18.87 23.86 -4.84
CA LYS A 271 -19.25 22.86 -5.84
C LYS A 271 -19.17 21.46 -5.24
N GLU A 272 -20.24 20.70 -5.39
CA GLU A 272 -20.31 19.29 -4.99
C GLU A 272 -19.46 18.41 -5.92
N TRP A 273 -19.01 17.26 -5.42
CA TRP A 273 -18.29 16.28 -6.23
C TRP A 273 -18.95 14.91 -6.13
N ASN A 274 -19.51 14.46 -7.25
CA ASN A 274 -20.11 13.13 -7.38
C ASN A 274 -19.09 11.96 -7.39
N ASN A 275 -17.78 12.21 -7.23
CA ASN A 275 -16.83 11.12 -6.99
C ASN A 275 -16.73 10.94 -5.48
N TRP A 276 -17.68 10.16 -4.97
CA TRP A 276 -17.70 9.72 -3.59
C TRP A 276 -16.49 8.81 -3.36
N PHE A 277 -15.56 9.28 -2.54
CA PHE A 277 -14.57 8.42 -1.89
C PHE A 277 -14.85 8.46 -0.40
N ILE A 278 -16.08 8.18 0.03
CA ILE A 278 -16.34 7.97 1.46
C ILE A 278 -15.68 6.65 1.81
N ILE A 279 -14.38 6.77 2.12
CA ILE A 279 -13.45 5.74 2.53
C ILE A 279 -13.18 4.76 1.38
N LEU A 280 -11.91 4.43 1.18
CA LEU A 280 -11.55 3.35 0.28
C LEU A 280 -12.19 2.08 0.84
N ASP A 281 -13.34 1.73 0.27
CA ASP A 281 -13.61 0.44 -0.36
C ASP A 281 -14.70 0.55 -1.44
#